data_AF-A0A524PGI2-F1
#
_entry.id   AF-A0A524PGI2-F1
#
_cell.length_a   1.000
_cell.length_b   1.000
_cell.length_c   1.000
_cell.angle_alpha   90.00
_cell.angle_beta   90.00
_cell.angle_gamma   90.00
#
_symmetry.space_group_name_H-M   'P 1'
#
loop_
_entity.id
_entity.type
_entity.pdbx_description
1 polymer ?
#
loop_
_entity_poly.entity_id
_entity_poly.type
_entity_poly.pdbx_seq_one_letter_code
_entity_poly.pdbx_strand_id
1 'polypeptide(L)'
;MATKSISIEVYTTSHRILGRVHPTGTGLFSFLNIPTTSFLEVEGAHMMRLHQPGKLVARYPNFWLVKSEIVAVLLSSRTQLGATGFSRGGYTTNVPHWVRVIMGGYELKGIIETPGKFSFSGLMFETDRFFLPIYNASLTAVLFPNVNAEGPAMVFNRTMVDAMALLPKDEIPDIPGIPKE
;
A
#
# COMPACT_ATOMS: atom_id res chain seq x y z
N MET A 1 -3.09 -6.10 -26.12
CA MET A 1 -2.18 -6.78 -25.15
C MET A 1 -3.03 -7.15 -23.93
N ALA A 2 -3.09 -8.43 -23.57
CA ALA A 2 -3.81 -8.85 -22.36
C ALA A 2 -3.08 -8.29 -21.13
N THR A 3 -3.78 -7.57 -20.28
CA THR A 3 -3.26 -7.03 -19.03
C THR A 3 -2.94 -8.18 -18.08
N LYS A 4 -1.69 -8.24 -17.59
CA LYS A 4 -1.26 -9.30 -16.67
C LYS A 4 -2.03 -9.17 -15.36
N SER A 5 -2.72 -10.24 -14.96
CA SER A 5 -3.39 -10.31 -13.67
C SER A 5 -2.37 -10.20 -12.54
N ILE A 6 -2.68 -9.40 -11.52
CA ILE A 6 -1.84 -9.21 -10.34
C ILE A 6 -2.55 -9.80 -9.14
N SER A 7 -1.87 -10.69 -8.41
CA SER A 7 -2.38 -11.19 -7.12
C SER A 7 -2.18 -10.10 -6.08
N ILE A 8 -3.23 -9.81 -5.33
CA ILE A 8 -3.23 -8.76 -4.32
C ILE A 8 -3.82 -9.25 -3.01
N GLU A 9 -3.42 -8.59 -1.95
CA GLU A 9 -3.98 -8.73 -0.63
C GLU A 9 -4.42 -7.36 -0.14
N VAL A 10 -5.72 -7.21 0.14
CA VAL A 10 -6.34 -5.93 0.51
C VAL A 10 -6.76 -5.96 1.97
N TYR A 11 -6.47 -4.88 2.67
CA TYR A 11 -6.91 -4.62 4.03
C TYR A 11 -7.94 -3.49 4.03
N THR A 12 -9.07 -3.73 4.68
CA THR A 12 -10.02 -2.69 5.11
C THR A 12 -9.96 -2.57 6.63
N THR A 13 -10.79 -1.72 7.22
CA THR A 13 -10.89 -1.61 8.69
C THR A 13 -11.34 -2.88 9.40
N SER A 14 -11.95 -3.84 8.68
CA SER A 14 -12.62 -5.01 9.26
C SER A 14 -12.33 -6.34 8.57
N HIS A 15 -11.80 -6.31 7.34
CA HIS A 15 -11.61 -7.50 6.53
C HIS A 15 -10.23 -7.53 5.85
N ARG A 16 -9.76 -8.75 5.64
CA ARG A 16 -8.66 -9.09 4.74
C ARG A 16 -9.25 -9.77 3.51
N ILE A 17 -8.85 -9.34 2.32
CA ILE A 17 -9.35 -9.86 1.04
C ILE A 17 -8.15 -10.29 0.19
N LEU A 18 -8.14 -11.53 -0.29
CA LEU A 18 -7.16 -12.03 -1.24
C LEU A 18 -7.82 -12.22 -2.60
N GLY A 19 -7.14 -11.88 -3.68
CA GLY A 19 -7.66 -12.13 -5.02
C GLY A 19 -6.75 -11.64 -6.12
N ARG A 20 -7.30 -11.48 -7.33
CA ARG A 20 -6.57 -10.97 -8.48
C ARG A 20 -7.24 -9.72 -9.04
N VAL A 21 -6.43 -8.80 -9.54
CA VAL A 21 -6.89 -7.60 -10.24
C VAL A 21 -6.27 -7.54 -11.62
N HIS A 22 -6.94 -6.83 -12.51
CA HIS A 22 -6.49 -6.62 -13.88
C HIS A 22 -6.29 -5.12 -14.12
N PRO A 23 -5.18 -4.53 -13.67
CA PRO A 23 -4.91 -3.12 -13.88
C PRO A 23 -4.84 -2.83 -15.38
N THR A 24 -5.20 -1.61 -15.77
CA THR A 24 -4.97 -1.13 -17.13
C THR A 24 -3.47 -1.00 -17.43
N GLY A 25 -3.10 -0.73 -18.69
CA GLY A 25 -1.71 -0.76 -19.16
C GLY A 25 -0.71 0.17 -18.45
N THR A 26 -1.15 1.04 -17.55
CA THR A 26 -0.31 1.98 -16.78
C THR A 26 0.13 1.45 -15.41
N GLY A 27 -0.24 0.21 -15.05
CA GLY A 27 0.14 -0.45 -13.79
C GLY A 27 -0.85 -0.25 -12.65
N LEU A 28 -0.70 -1.03 -11.57
CA LEU A 28 -1.64 -1.03 -10.45
C LEU A 28 -1.71 0.32 -9.72
N PHE A 29 -0.57 0.96 -9.50
CA PHE A 29 -0.50 2.24 -8.81
C PHE A 29 -1.29 3.33 -9.53
N SER A 30 -1.08 3.44 -10.84
CA SER A 30 -1.84 4.34 -11.70
C SER A 30 -3.32 4.02 -11.66
N PHE A 31 -3.68 2.73 -11.79
CA PHE A 31 -5.06 2.26 -11.78
C PHE A 31 -5.82 2.60 -10.49
N LEU A 32 -5.18 2.43 -9.33
CA LEU A 32 -5.74 2.80 -8.03
C LEU A 32 -5.93 4.32 -7.89
N ASN A 33 -5.06 5.11 -8.52
CA ASN A 33 -5.09 6.56 -8.48
C ASN A 33 -5.92 7.24 -9.59
N ILE A 34 -6.63 6.48 -10.45
CA ILE A 34 -7.55 7.07 -11.43
C ILE A 34 -8.69 7.80 -10.68
N PRO A 35 -8.87 9.11 -10.87
CA PRO A 35 -9.88 9.90 -10.14
C PRO A 35 -11.32 9.66 -10.62
N THR A 36 -11.49 9.14 -11.83
CA THR A 36 -12.80 8.82 -12.40
C THR A 36 -13.32 7.44 -12.02
N THR A 37 -12.57 6.67 -11.22
CA THR A 37 -13.00 5.34 -10.74
C THR A 37 -12.87 5.25 -9.23
N SER A 38 -13.99 5.03 -8.54
CA SER A 38 -14.05 5.00 -7.06
C SER A 38 -14.09 3.58 -6.49
N PHE A 39 -13.95 2.55 -7.33
CA PHE A 39 -13.97 1.15 -6.92
C PHE A 39 -12.78 0.37 -7.48
N LEU A 40 -12.52 -0.78 -6.87
CA LEU A 40 -11.55 -1.79 -7.30
C LEU A 40 -12.30 -3.12 -7.43
N GLU A 41 -12.29 -3.70 -8.63
CA GLU A 41 -12.82 -5.04 -8.88
C GLU A 41 -11.73 -6.08 -8.64
N VAL A 42 -12.07 -7.11 -7.86
CA VAL A 42 -11.20 -8.23 -7.49
C VAL A 42 -11.85 -9.53 -7.95
N GLU A 43 -11.14 -10.27 -8.80
CA GLU A 43 -11.54 -11.59 -9.31
C GLU A 43 -11.08 -12.69 -8.34
N GLY A 44 -11.96 -13.66 -8.08
CA GLY A 44 -11.68 -14.83 -7.24
C GLY A 44 -11.39 -14.47 -5.78
N ALA A 45 -12.15 -13.51 -5.25
CA ALA A 45 -11.92 -12.95 -3.93
C ALA A 45 -12.18 -13.96 -2.81
N HIS A 46 -11.25 -14.05 -1.88
CA HIS A 46 -11.36 -14.76 -0.61
C HIS A 46 -11.46 -13.72 0.50
N MET A 47 -12.55 -13.73 1.26
CA MET A 47 -12.79 -12.74 2.31
C MET A 47 -12.62 -13.37 3.68
N MET A 48 -11.84 -12.72 4.55
CA MET A 48 -11.62 -13.10 5.95
C MET A 48 -11.90 -11.88 6.84
N ARG A 49 -12.39 -12.10 8.07
CA ARG A 49 -12.53 -11.02 9.06
C ARG A 49 -11.22 -10.87 9.83
N LEU A 50 -10.85 -9.65 10.20
CA LEU A 50 -9.59 -9.42 10.93
C LEU A 50 -9.57 -10.08 12.31
N HIS A 51 -10.71 -10.19 12.99
CA HIS A 51 -10.78 -10.89 14.29
C HIS A 51 -10.65 -12.41 14.17
N GLN A 52 -10.76 -12.96 12.96
CA GLN A 52 -10.62 -14.40 12.64
C GLN A 52 -9.86 -14.57 11.32
N PRO A 53 -8.58 -14.16 11.25
CA PRO A 53 -7.88 -14.01 9.97
C PRO A 53 -7.60 -15.34 9.26
N GLY A 54 -7.49 -16.44 10.01
CA GLY A 54 -7.31 -17.78 9.46
C GLY A 54 -8.59 -18.45 8.96
N LYS A 55 -9.76 -17.82 9.17
CA LYS A 55 -11.05 -18.39 8.77
C LYS A 55 -11.59 -17.69 7.54
N LEU A 56 -11.67 -18.44 6.44
CA LEU A 56 -12.36 -18.01 5.25
C LEU A 56 -13.85 -17.82 5.55
N VAL A 57 -14.36 -16.62 5.29
CA VAL A 57 -15.78 -16.28 5.48
C VAL A 57 -16.57 -16.66 4.23
N ALA A 58 -16.08 -16.25 3.07
CA ALA A 58 -16.74 -16.45 1.79
C ALA A 58 -15.75 -16.37 0.62
N ARG A 59 -16.17 -16.94 -0.51
CA ARG A 59 -15.51 -16.78 -1.81
C ARG A 59 -16.47 -16.12 -2.77
N TYR A 60 -15.97 -15.18 -3.55
CA TYR A 60 -16.75 -14.48 -4.57
C TYR A 60 -16.01 -14.53 -5.91
N PRO A 61 -16.69 -14.85 -7.03
CA PRO A 61 -16.07 -14.81 -8.34
C PRO A 61 -15.63 -13.38 -8.70
N ASN A 62 -16.48 -12.39 -8.39
CA ASN A 62 -16.17 -10.96 -8.50
C ASN A 62 -16.50 -10.28 -7.18
N PHE A 63 -15.65 -9.34 -6.77
CA PHE A 63 -15.80 -8.59 -5.53
C PHE A 63 -15.38 -7.14 -5.76
N TRP A 64 -16.26 -6.20 -5.42
CA TRP A 64 -15.98 -4.77 -5.58
C TRP A 64 -15.67 -4.14 -4.23
N LEU A 65 -14.54 -3.45 -4.16
CA LEU A 65 -14.13 -2.63 -3.03
C LEU A 65 -14.30 -1.16 -3.36
N VAL A 66 -14.85 -0.37 -2.45
CA VAL A 66 -14.81 1.09 -2.56
C VAL A 66 -13.40 1.56 -2.20
N LYS A 67 -12.76 2.35 -3.06
CA LYS A 67 -11.37 2.79 -2.85
C LYS A 67 -11.18 3.56 -1.53
N SER A 68 -12.19 4.34 -1.13
CA SER A 68 -12.17 5.08 0.15
C SER A 68 -12.20 4.19 1.38
N GLU A 69 -12.54 2.90 1.25
CA GLU A 69 -12.61 1.92 2.35
C GLU A 69 -11.41 0.97 2.38
N ILE A 70 -10.52 1.08 1.39
CA ILE A 70 -9.27 0.35 1.35
C ILE A 70 -8.26 1.08 2.24
N VAL A 71 -7.70 0.38 3.22
CA VAL A 71 -6.59 0.87 4.05
C VAL A 71 -5.28 0.69 3.30
N ALA A 72 -5.01 -0.55 2.85
CA ALA A 72 -3.80 -0.90 2.16
C ALA A 72 -4.00 -2.04 1.17
N VAL A 73 -3.15 -2.09 0.14
CA VAL A 73 -3.03 -3.21 -0.80
C VAL A 73 -1.58 -3.68 -0.84
N LEU A 74 -1.36 -4.95 -0.51
CA LEU A 74 -0.07 -5.63 -0.50
C LEU A 74 0.19 -6.34 -1.82
N LEU A 75 1.46 -6.34 -2.23
CA LEU A 75 1.95 -6.97 -3.45
C LEU A 75 3.15 -7.86 -3.16
N SER A 76 3.26 -8.95 -3.92
CA SER A 76 4.37 -9.90 -3.80
C SER A 76 5.68 -9.38 -4.42
N SER A 77 5.63 -8.31 -5.22
CA SER A 77 6.82 -7.71 -5.85
C SER A 77 6.65 -6.21 -6.10
N ARG A 78 7.74 -5.44 -5.97
CA ARG A 78 7.79 -4.02 -6.36
C ARG A 78 7.40 -3.80 -7.82
N THR A 79 7.72 -4.75 -8.71
CA THR A 79 7.42 -4.63 -10.15
C THR A 79 5.92 -4.67 -10.47
N GLN A 80 5.10 -5.25 -9.58
CA GLN A 80 3.64 -5.31 -9.76
C GLN A 80 2.96 -3.97 -9.50
N LEU A 81 3.63 -3.06 -8.80
CA LEU A 81 3.13 -1.72 -8.51
C LEU A 81 2.99 -0.88 -9.79
N GLY A 82 3.88 -1.09 -10.76
CA GLY A 82 3.99 -0.26 -11.96
C GLY A 82 4.74 1.06 -11.69
N ALA A 83 4.61 2.02 -12.61
CA ALA A 83 5.28 3.31 -12.48
C ALA A 83 4.66 4.13 -11.33
N THR A 84 5.46 4.42 -10.30
CA THR A 84 5.03 5.24 -9.15
C THR A 84 5.42 6.71 -9.27
N GLY A 85 6.26 7.04 -10.24
CA GLY A 85 6.56 8.41 -10.70
C GLY A 85 6.70 9.41 -9.57
N PHE A 86 7.66 9.24 -8.66
CA PHE A 86 8.20 10.38 -7.90
C PHE A 86 9.23 11.15 -8.73
N SER A 87 9.82 10.53 -9.75
CA SER A 87 10.72 11.17 -10.70
C SER A 87 9.95 12.14 -11.60
N ARG A 88 9.88 13.43 -11.22
CA ARG A 88 9.71 14.51 -12.20
C ARG A 88 10.88 14.42 -13.20
N GLY A 89 10.65 14.79 -14.46
CA GLY A 89 11.61 14.66 -15.58
C GLY A 89 12.91 15.45 -15.42
N GLY A 90 13.74 15.03 -14.48
CA GLY A 90 15.05 15.56 -14.13
C GLY A 90 15.81 14.54 -13.29
N TYR A 91 17.14 14.67 -13.26
CA TYR A 91 18.10 13.77 -12.60
C TYR A 91 18.03 13.77 -11.05
N THR A 92 16.85 13.93 -10.45
CA THR A 92 16.68 13.82 -9.00
C THR A 92 16.53 12.36 -8.62
N THR A 93 17.53 11.84 -7.91
CA THR A 93 17.50 10.48 -7.35
C THR A 93 16.47 10.44 -6.21
N ASN A 94 15.62 9.41 -6.18
CA ASN A 94 14.72 9.19 -5.05
C ASN A 94 15.54 8.84 -3.80
N VAL A 95 15.24 9.50 -2.69
CA VAL A 95 15.85 9.23 -1.38
C VAL A 95 14.89 8.35 -0.57
N PRO A 96 15.34 7.22 0.00
CA PRO A 96 14.52 6.39 0.87
C PRO A 96 14.35 7.05 2.24
N HIS A 97 13.13 7.06 2.78
CA HIS A 97 12.83 7.54 4.12
C HIS A 97 12.07 6.45 4.89
N TRP A 98 12.64 5.98 5.99
CA TRP A 98 11.96 5.05 6.88
C TRP A 98 10.88 5.79 7.67
N VAL A 99 9.63 5.34 7.52
CA VAL A 99 8.48 5.97 8.14
C VAL A 99 7.60 4.96 8.88
N ARG A 100 6.92 5.47 9.91
CA ARG A 100 5.76 4.85 10.54
C ARG A 100 4.55 5.68 10.17
N VAL A 101 3.51 5.02 9.69
CA VAL A 101 2.22 5.60 9.34
C VAL A 101 1.16 4.99 10.23
N ILE A 102 0.38 5.84 10.88
CA ILE A 102 -0.78 5.44 11.69
C ILE A 102 -2.01 5.77 10.84
N MET A 103 -2.84 4.76 10.57
CA MET A 103 -3.96 4.92 9.67
C MET A 103 -5.04 3.86 9.84
N GLY A 104 -6.32 4.26 9.86
CA GLY A 104 -7.46 3.35 9.66
C GLY A 104 -7.51 2.13 10.60
N GLY A 105 -6.96 2.24 11.83
CA GLY A 105 -6.85 1.13 12.78
C GLY A 105 -5.62 0.23 12.59
N TYR A 106 -4.62 0.69 11.83
CA TYR A 106 -3.38 -0.01 11.52
C TYR A 106 -2.16 0.85 11.81
N GLU A 107 -1.05 0.16 12.06
CA GLU A 107 0.29 0.73 12.00
C GLU A 107 1.04 0.11 10.83
N LEU A 108 1.60 0.98 9.99
CA LEU A 108 2.40 0.63 8.83
C LEU A 108 3.82 1.15 9.04
N LYS A 109 4.82 0.30 8.85
CA LYS A 109 6.24 0.69 8.86
C LYS A 109 6.86 0.33 7.53
N GLY A 110 7.74 1.16 6.99
CA GLY A 110 8.43 0.86 5.74
C GLY A 110 9.13 2.08 5.16
N ILE A 111 9.49 2.00 3.88
CA ILE A 111 10.24 3.02 3.16
C ILE A 111 9.33 3.77 2.20
N ILE A 112 9.26 5.09 2.34
CA ILE A 112 8.71 5.97 1.30
C ILE A 112 9.89 6.59 0.55
N GLU A 113 9.84 6.52 -0.77
CA GLU A 113 10.86 7.11 -1.64
C GLU A 113 10.36 8.48 -2.12
N THR A 114 11.07 9.56 -1.77
CA THR A 114 10.73 10.93 -2.24
C THR A 114 11.91 11.61 -2.91
N PRO A 115 11.67 12.58 -3.82
CA PRO A 115 12.77 13.40 -4.36
C PRO A 115 13.31 14.32 -3.26
N GLY A 116 14.56 14.11 -2.85
CA GLY A 116 15.22 14.94 -1.83
C GLY A 116 14.72 14.69 -0.40
N LYS A 117 14.71 15.74 0.42
CA LYS A 117 14.34 15.65 1.85
C LYS A 117 12.88 15.27 2.02
N PHE A 118 12.60 14.51 3.08
CA PHE A 118 11.24 14.16 3.45
C PHE A 118 10.40 15.42 3.72
N SER A 119 9.24 15.49 3.08
CA SER A 119 8.24 16.54 3.29
C SER A 119 6.87 15.91 3.50
N PHE A 120 6.39 15.94 4.76
CA PHE A 120 5.05 15.45 5.09
C PHE A 120 3.98 16.24 4.34
N SER A 121 4.09 17.57 4.28
CA SER A 121 3.11 18.41 3.58
C SER A 121 3.05 18.10 2.09
N GLY A 122 4.21 17.87 1.47
CA GLY A 122 4.30 17.50 0.06
C GLY A 122 3.62 16.16 -0.23
N LEU A 123 3.90 15.16 0.61
CA LEU A 123 3.31 13.83 0.48
C LEU A 123 1.78 13.83 0.73
N MET A 124 1.33 14.63 1.70
CA MET A 124 -0.06 14.59 2.18
C MET A 124 -0.99 15.57 1.52
N PHE A 125 -0.51 16.69 0.96
CA PHE A 125 -1.38 17.77 0.49
C PHE A 125 -1.05 18.28 -0.92
N GLU A 126 0.17 18.08 -1.42
CA GLU A 126 0.59 18.61 -2.73
C GLU A 126 0.39 17.62 -3.89
N THR A 127 -0.24 16.47 -3.62
CA THR A 127 -0.56 15.45 -4.62
C THR A 127 -2.07 15.23 -4.74
N ASP A 128 -2.51 14.87 -5.94
CA ASP A 128 -3.88 14.43 -6.28
C ASP A 128 -4.08 12.92 -6.08
N ARG A 129 -3.04 12.19 -5.65
CA ARG A 129 -3.07 10.73 -5.46
C ARG A 129 -3.90 10.35 -4.25
N PHE A 130 -4.77 9.35 -4.39
CA PHE A 130 -5.51 8.73 -3.28
C PHE A 130 -4.64 7.72 -2.53
N PHE A 131 -3.80 6.98 -3.26
CA PHE A 131 -2.93 5.96 -2.72
C PHE A 131 -1.46 6.36 -2.86
N LEU A 132 -0.69 6.12 -1.80
CA LEU A 132 0.75 6.33 -1.75
C LEU A 132 1.46 4.98 -1.68
N PRO A 133 2.60 4.81 -2.36
CA PRO A 133 3.37 3.59 -2.28
C PRO A 133 4.27 3.60 -1.04
N ILE A 134 4.49 2.42 -0.48
CA ILE A 134 5.50 2.16 0.55
C ILE A 134 6.20 0.84 0.23
N TYR A 135 7.47 0.73 0.56
CA TYR A 135 8.27 -0.43 0.22
C TYR A 135 8.90 -1.08 1.44
N ASN A 136 9.21 -2.38 1.32
CA ASN A 136 9.76 -3.20 2.39
C ASN A 136 9.00 -2.98 3.70
N ALA A 137 7.68 -3.10 3.61
CA ALA A 137 6.77 -2.63 4.61
C ALA A 137 6.19 -3.77 5.43
N SER A 138 5.80 -3.44 6.64
CA SER A 138 5.04 -4.28 7.56
C SER A 138 3.78 -3.53 7.99
N LEU A 139 2.62 -4.17 7.87
CA LEU A 139 1.33 -3.68 8.31
C LEU A 139 0.86 -4.51 9.50
N THR A 140 0.40 -3.87 10.58
CA THR A 140 -0.17 -4.53 11.76
C THR A 140 -1.51 -3.90 12.11
N ALA A 141 -2.55 -4.71 12.30
CA ALA A 141 -3.84 -4.22 12.79
C ALA A 141 -3.76 -3.97 14.31
N VAL A 142 -4.05 -2.75 14.76
CA VAL A 142 -3.86 -2.34 16.16
C VAL A 142 -4.73 -3.18 17.11
N LEU A 143 -6.00 -3.41 16.74
CA LEU A 143 -6.94 -4.18 17.56
C LEU A 143 -6.80 -5.70 17.40
N PHE A 144 -6.07 -6.15 16.37
CA PHE A 144 -5.87 -7.57 16.09
C PHE A 144 -4.39 -7.84 15.78
N PRO A 145 -3.48 -7.82 16.78
CA PRO A 145 -2.04 -7.89 16.54
C PRO A 145 -1.58 -9.18 15.82
N ASN A 146 -2.37 -10.25 15.90
CA ASN A 146 -2.15 -11.48 15.14
C ASN A 146 -2.39 -11.32 13.62
N VAL A 147 -2.93 -10.18 13.20
CA VAL A 147 -3.04 -9.75 11.81
C VAL A 147 -1.85 -8.85 11.52
N ASN A 148 -0.78 -9.50 11.06
CA ASN A 148 0.40 -8.86 10.52
C ASN A 148 0.57 -9.26 9.05
N ALA A 149 1.17 -8.36 8.28
CA ALA A 149 1.46 -8.63 6.89
C ALA A 149 2.72 -7.88 6.47
N GLU A 150 3.57 -8.54 5.70
CA GLU A 150 4.83 -7.98 5.21
C GLU A 150 4.90 -8.13 3.71
N GLY A 151 5.54 -7.17 3.06
CA GLY A 151 5.66 -7.19 1.61
C GLY A 151 6.73 -6.25 1.06
N PRO A 152 7.34 -6.60 -0.08
CA PRO A 152 8.31 -5.75 -0.74
C PRO A 152 7.71 -4.45 -1.28
N ALA A 153 6.40 -4.43 -1.54
CA ALA A 153 5.63 -3.25 -1.91
C ALA A 153 4.20 -3.30 -1.37
N MET A 154 3.73 -2.15 -0.89
CA MET A 154 2.34 -1.91 -0.58
C MET A 154 1.93 -0.55 -1.13
N VAL A 155 0.64 -0.35 -1.30
CA VAL A 155 0.06 0.99 -1.34
C VAL A 155 -0.86 1.17 -0.15
N PHE A 156 -0.93 2.39 0.35
CA PHE A 156 -1.82 2.73 1.44
C PHE A 156 -2.64 3.97 1.08
N ASN A 157 -3.86 4.03 1.62
CA ASN A 157 -4.77 5.12 1.34
C ASN A 157 -4.39 6.37 2.13
N ARG A 158 -4.00 7.43 1.41
CA ARG A 158 -3.58 8.71 1.97
C ARG A 158 -4.70 9.36 2.79
N THR A 159 -5.96 9.17 2.41
CA THR A 159 -7.09 9.82 3.09
C THR A 159 -7.40 9.20 4.45
N MET A 160 -6.80 8.05 4.77
CA MET A 160 -6.94 7.38 6.06
C MET A 160 -5.75 7.63 7.01
N VAL A 161 -4.76 8.43 6.59
CA VAL A 161 -3.59 8.71 7.41
C VAL A 161 -3.98 9.63 8.56
N ASP A 162 -3.82 9.13 9.78
CA ASP A 162 -4.01 9.89 11.02
C ASP A 162 -2.73 10.64 11.39
N ALA A 163 -1.57 9.97 11.27
CA ALA A 163 -0.26 10.53 11.56
C ALA A 163 0.88 9.81 10.83
N MET A 164 2.02 10.47 10.70
CA MET A 164 3.25 9.90 10.13
C MET A 164 4.48 10.40 10.89
N ALA A 165 5.46 9.52 11.11
CA ALA A 165 6.73 9.84 11.73
C ALA A 165 7.89 9.22 10.95
N LEU A 166 9.05 9.87 10.95
CA LEU A 166 10.31 9.26 10.54
C LEU A 166 10.77 8.29 11.64
N LEU A 167 11.30 7.12 11.27
CA LEU A 167 11.85 6.19 12.24
C LEU A 167 13.20 6.72 12.76
N PRO A 168 13.45 6.63 14.08
CA PRO A 168 14.79 6.86 14.61
C PRO A 168 15.72 5.72 14.17
N LYS A 169 17.03 5.99 14.11
CA LYS A 169 18.03 5.08 13.53
C LYS A 169 18.08 3.69 14.17
N ASP A 170 17.75 3.60 15.44
CA ASP A 170 17.71 2.37 16.24
C ASP A 170 16.48 1.49 15.95
N GLU A 171 15.40 2.07 15.41
CA GLU A 171 14.22 1.33 14.99
C GLU A 171 14.26 0.89 13.52
N ILE A 172 15.24 1.35 12.74
CA ILE A 172 15.38 0.98 11.32
C ILE A 172 15.83 -0.48 11.22
N PRO A 173 15.07 -1.36 10.53
CA PRO A 173 15.46 -2.75 10.30
C PRO A 173 16.83 -2.85 9.62
N ASP A 174 17.67 -3.77 10.10
CA ASP A 174 18.98 -4.02 9.50
C ASP A 174 18.85 -4.85 8.22
N ILE A 175 18.57 -4.17 7.10
CA ILE A 175 18.38 -4.81 5.79
C ILE A 175 19.66 -4.64 4.96
N PRO A 176 20.31 -5.73 4.52
CA PRO A 176 21.49 -5.63 3.66
C PRO A 176 21.22 -4.79 2.40
N GLY A 177 22.05 -3.78 2.16
CA GLY A 177 21.99 -2.93 0.97
C GLY A 177 21.01 -1.75 1.02
N ILE A 178 20.36 -1.49 2.17
CA ILE A 178 19.49 -0.31 2.37
C ILE A 178 20.12 0.60 3.43
N PRO A 179 20.42 1.88 3.12
CA PRO A 179 20.96 2.82 4.09
C PRO A 179 20.02 3.06 5.28
N LYS A 180 20.59 3.31 6.46
CA LYS A 180 19.88 3.73 7.69
C LYS A 180 19.79 5.26 7.85
N GLU A 181 19.99 6.01 6.77
CA GLU A 181 20.08 7.47 6.78
C GLU A 181 18.82 8.14 6.25
#